data_AF-A0A7C8ZJ88-F1
#
_entry.id   AF-A0A7C8ZJ88-F1
#
_cell.length_a   1.000
_cell.length_b   1.000
_cell.length_c   1.000
_cell.angle_alpha   90.00
_cell.angle_beta   90.00
_cell.angle_gamma   90.00
#
_symmetry.space_group_name_H-M   'P 1'
#
loop_
_entity.id
_entity.type
_entity.pdbx_description
1 polymer ?
#
loop_
_entity_poly.entity_id
_entity_poly.type
_entity_poly.pdbx_seq_one_letter_code
_entity_poly.pdbx_strand_id
1 'polypeptide(L)'
;LNFKVVGLQASIAYPGGESFGPIKNLSPLSDMDGSVDVFAYDCEGNCMRLFITSKPCPYQSIPTKVITIRPYMTFTNRVGRDMYIKLSSEDDEKVLRASDSRVCFIYKETSDCDKLQVRLADTRWSFPIGIAKEDTIFLVLRKENGERVFLRTEVRGYEEGSRFVIVFRLGSTLGPIRIENRTSAKTISIRQCGFDDDHWI
;
A
#
# COMPACT_ATOMS: atom_id res chain seq x y z
N LEU A 1 -8.91 16.03 26.27
CA LEU A 1 -7.74 15.13 26.27
C LEU A 1 -6.52 15.93 25.84
N ASN A 2 -5.41 15.88 26.58
CA ASN A 2 -4.17 16.54 26.19
C ASN A 2 -3.26 15.53 25.45
N PHE A 3 -3.17 15.64 24.12
CA PHE A 3 -2.40 14.71 23.30
C PHE A 3 -0.89 14.73 23.57
N LYS A 4 -0.37 15.79 24.19
CA LYS A 4 1.06 15.93 24.50
C LYS A 4 1.56 15.01 25.61
N VAL A 5 0.65 14.41 26.38
CA VAL A 5 0.97 13.57 27.55
C VAL A 5 0.39 12.15 27.45
N VAL A 6 -0.08 11.75 26.27
CA VAL A 6 -0.65 10.42 26.04
C VAL A 6 0.04 9.71 24.88
N GLY A 7 0.09 8.38 24.98
CA GLY A 7 0.53 7.49 23.93
C GLY A 7 -0.53 6.44 23.63
N LEU A 8 -0.41 5.80 22.47
CA LEU A 8 -1.27 4.68 22.07
C LEU A 8 -0.43 3.49 21.67
N GLN A 9 -0.88 2.29 22.05
CA GLN A 9 -0.44 1.02 21.50
C GLN A 9 -1.64 0.34 20.83
N ALA A 10 -1.36 -0.47 19.82
CA ALA A 10 -2.37 -1.25 19.13
C ALA A 10 -1.93 -2.71 19.05
N SER A 11 -2.91 -3.61 19.03
CA SER A 11 -2.74 -5.04 18.81
C SER A 11 -3.74 -5.51 17.76
N ILE A 12 -3.36 -6.52 16.98
CA ILE A 12 -4.23 -7.24 16.08
C ILE A 12 -4.91 -8.34 16.90
N ALA A 13 -6.24 -8.40 16.85
CA ALA A 13 -6.97 -9.46 17.53
C ALA A 13 -6.59 -10.83 16.94
N TYR A 14 -5.97 -11.69 17.76
CA TYR A 14 -5.50 -13.02 17.34
C TYR A 14 -5.85 -14.10 18.38
N PRO A 15 -6.25 -15.32 17.97
CA PRO A 15 -6.46 -16.46 18.87
C PRO A 15 -5.10 -16.98 19.39
N GLY A 16 -4.59 -16.39 20.46
CA GLY A 16 -3.27 -16.78 21.01
C GLY A 16 -2.70 -15.82 22.06
N GLY A 17 -3.28 -14.62 22.19
CA GLY A 17 -2.88 -13.60 23.16
C GLY A 17 -2.76 -12.23 22.51
N GLU A 18 -2.61 -11.20 23.33
CA GLU A 18 -2.42 -9.83 22.86
C GLU A 18 -0.93 -9.53 22.72
N SER A 19 -0.52 -9.03 21.55
CA SER A 19 0.82 -8.52 21.29
C SER A 19 0.73 -7.07 20.88
N PHE A 20 1.27 -6.16 21.70
CA PHE A 20 1.17 -4.73 21.44
C PHE A 20 2.40 -4.21 20.72
N GLY A 21 2.18 -3.34 19.74
CA GLY A 21 3.24 -2.56 19.13
C GLY A 21 3.89 -1.54 20.07
N PRO A 22 4.93 -0.85 19.62
CA PRO A 22 5.59 0.18 20.42
C PRO A 22 4.62 1.34 20.74
N ILE A 23 4.78 1.95 21.91
CA ILE A 23 4.00 3.13 22.31
C ILE A 23 4.28 4.27 21.31
N LYS A 24 3.23 4.77 20.68
CA LYS A 24 3.32 5.95 19.80
C LYS A 24 2.85 7.21 20.52
N ASN A 25 3.68 8.25 20.51
CA ASN A 25 3.35 9.57 21.03
C ASN A 25 2.25 10.22 20.16
N LEU A 26 1.16 10.67 20.79
CA LEU A 26 0.02 11.27 20.08
C LEU A 26 0.09 12.79 19.94
N SER A 27 1.17 13.44 20.37
CA SER A 27 1.32 14.91 20.29
C SER A 27 1.05 15.52 18.91
N PRO A 28 1.32 14.86 17.76
CA PRO A 28 0.92 15.39 16.45
C PRO A 28 -0.58 15.60 16.29
N LEU A 29 -1.42 14.85 17.02
CA LEU A 29 -2.89 15.00 17.02
C LEU A 29 -3.35 16.25 17.80
N SER A 30 -2.43 17.00 18.41
CA SER A 30 -2.74 18.31 19.01
C SER A 30 -3.08 19.35 17.94
N ASP A 31 -2.49 19.21 16.75
CA ASP A 31 -2.67 20.14 15.63
C ASP A 31 -4.09 20.03 15.05
N MET A 32 -4.53 21.08 14.32
CA MET A 32 -5.88 21.14 13.77
C MET A 32 -6.17 19.96 12.83
N ASP A 33 -5.24 19.66 11.92
CA ASP A 33 -5.27 18.52 11.01
C ASP A 33 -4.09 17.57 11.27
N GLY A 34 -3.91 17.20 12.53
CA GLY A 34 -2.85 16.31 12.98
C GLY A 34 -3.00 14.87 12.47
N SER A 35 -1.87 14.19 12.26
CA SER A 35 -1.85 12.76 11.95
C SER A 35 -0.65 12.04 12.54
N VAL A 36 -0.81 10.74 12.81
CA VAL A 36 0.25 9.87 13.31
C VAL A 36 -0.03 8.42 12.90
N ASP A 37 1.03 7.68 12.59
CA ASP A 37 0.95 6.25 12.30
C ASP A 37 1.24 5.40 13.54
N VAL A 38 0.48 4.33 13.71
CA VAL A 38 0.64 3.33 14.78
C VAL A 38 0.71 1.95 14.14
N PHE A 39 1.56 1.07 14.65
CA PHE A 39 1.63 -0.32 14.22
C PHE A 39 0.91 -1.20 15.25
N ALA A 40 0.02 -2.05 14.76
CA ALA A 40 -0.62 -3.12 15.53
C ALA A 40 0.09 -4.44 15.21
N TYR A 41 0.26 -5.31 16.19
CA TYR A 41 0.96 -6.60 16.04
C TYR A 41 0.11 -7.76 16.53
N ASP A 42 0.37 -8.95 16.03
CA ASP A 42 -0.11 -10.21 16.62
C ASP A 42 1.04 -10.97 17.30
N CYS A 43 0.73 -12.12 17.90
CA CYS A 43 1.71 -12.96 18.58
C CYS A 43 2.63 -13.76 17.63
N GLU A 44 2.34 -13.74 16.33
CA GLU A 44 3.14 -14.42 15.29
C GLU A 44 4.15 -13.48 14.62
N GLY A 45 4.19 -12.21 15.03
CA GLY A 45 5.09 -11.20 14.47
C GLY A 45 4.57 -10.58 13.17
N ASN A 46 3.29 -10.79 12.83
CA ASN A 46 2.66 -9.99 11.80
C ASN A 46 2.24 -8.64 12.35
N CYS A 47 2.19 -7.64 11.48
CA CYS A 47 1.80 -6.30 11.82
C CYS A 47 0.86 -5.68 10.78
N MET A 48 0.24 -4.58 11.20
CA MET A 48 -0.60 -3.75 10.37
C MET A 48 -0.39 -2.29 10.75
N ARG A 49 -0.05 -1.46 9.76
CA ARG A 49 0.02 -0.01 9.95
C ARG A 49 -1.36 0.61 9.95
N LEU A 50 -1.65 1.38 10.98
CA LEU A 50 -2.85 2.19 11.17
C LEU A 50 -2.50 3.65 11.01
N PHE A 51 -3.36 4.38 10.34
CA PHE A 51 -3.29 5.83 10.19
C PHE A 51 -4.31 6.48 11.12
N ILE A 52 -3.82 7.32 12.03
CA ILE A 52 -4.66 8.05 12.98
C ILE A 52 -4.64 9.53 12.62
N THR A 53 -5.82 10.12 12.50
CA THR A 53 -5.97 11.54 12.19
C THR A 53 -6.87 12.23 13.19
N SER A 54 -6.58 13.49 13.47
CA SER A 54 -7.47 14.39 14.17
C SER A 54 -7.95 15.49 13.24
N LYS A 55 -9.26 15.73 13.19
CA LYS A 55 -9.85 16.88 12.50
C LYS A 55 -10.87 17.59 13.40
N PRO A 56 -11.12 18.90 13.24
CA PRO A 56 -12.23 19.55 13.90
C PRO A 56 -13.55 18.94 13.46
N CYS A 57 -14.56 18.97 14.33
CA CYS A 57 -15.91 18.63 13.96
C CYS A 57 -16.37 19.50 12.78
N PRO A 58 -16.98 18.92 11.71
CA PRO A 58 -17.48 19.72 10.60
C PRO A 58 -18.59 20.69 11.04
N TYR A 59 -19.27 20.41 12.15
CA TYR A 59 -20.23 21.32 12.77
C TYR A 59 -19.50 22.33 13.66
N GLN A 60 -19.31 23.55 13.14
CA GLN A 60 -18.55 24.62 13.80
C GLN A 60 -19.09 25.03 15.19
N SER A 61 -20.38 24.80 15.45
CA SER A 61 -21.00 25.04 16.76
C SER A 61 -20.61 24.04 17.84
N ILE A 62 -19.97 22.92 17.46
CA ILE A 62 -19.57 21.85 18.37
C ILE A 62 -18.03 21.85 18.45
N PRO A 63 -17.43 22.30 19.57
CA PRO A 63 -15.98 22.34 19.75
C PRO A 63 -15.41 20.95 20.07
N THR A 64 -15.63 19.98 19.19
CA THR A 64 -15.14 18.61 19.30
C THR A 64 -14.08 18.35 18.24
N LYS A 65 -13.05 17.57 18.62
CA LYS A 65 -12.05 17.05 17.71
C LYS A 65 -12.35 15.58 17.44
N VAL A 66 -12.55 15.23 16.18
CA VAL A 66 -12.83 13.86 15.73
C VAL A 66 -11.51 13.15 15.51
N ILE A 67 -11.33 12.02 16.20
CA ILE A 67 -10.21 11.11 15.99
C ILE A 67 -10.68 9.95 15.13
N THR A 68 -9.99 9.72 14.02
CA THR A 68 -10.28 8.60 13.12
C THR A 68 -9.08 7.66 13.11
N ILE A 69 -9.33 6.38 13.35
CA ILE A 69 -8.35 5.30 13.24
C ILE A 69 -8.76 4.46 12.04
N ARG A 70 -7.83 4.20 11.13
CA ARG A 70 -8.09 3.50 9.88
C ARG A 70 -6.87 2.71 9.41
N PRO A 71 -7.02 1.72 8.53
CA PRO A 71 -5.88 1.11 7.86
C PRO A 71 -5.04 2.15 7.12
N TYR A 72 -3.71 1.99 7.12
CA TYR A 72 -2.82 2.88 6.37
C TYR A 72 -3.03 2.70 4.85
N MET A 73 -3.04 1.46 4.38
CA MET A 73 -3.34 1.10 2.99
C MET A 73 -4.59 0.22 2.91
N THR A 74 -5.42 0.50 1.90
CA THR A 74 -6.49 -0.42 1.48
C THR A 74 -6.41 -0.66 -0.03
N PHE A 75 -6.89 -1.82 -0.45
CA PHE A 75 -6.77 -2.32 -1.81
C PHE A 75 -8.14 -2.62 -2.40
N THR A 76 -8.32 -2.26 -3.67
CA THR A 76 -9.50 -2.58 -4.45
C THR A 76 -9.08 -3.18 -5.78
N ASN A 77 -9.61 -4.35 -6.10
CA ASN A 77 -9.36 -5.04 -7.35
C ASN A 77 -10.44 -4.70 -8.38
N ARG A 78 -10.05 -4.01 -9.46
CA ARG A 78 -10.90 -3.73 -10.65
C ARG A 78 -10.31 -4.35 -11.92
N VAL A 79 -9.47 -5.38 -11.78
CA VAL A 79 -8.91 -6.15 -12.90
C VAL A 79 -9.94 -7.12 -13.49
N GLY A 80 -10.93 -7.54 -12.69
CA GLY A 80 -11.97 -8.49 -13.10
C GLY A 80 -11.62 -9.97 -12.87
N ARG A 81 -10.48 -10.24 -12.22
CA ARG A 81 -10.02 -11.57 -11.79
C ARG A 81 -9.18 -11.43 -10.53
N ASP A 82 -9.02 -12.52 -9.79
CA ASP A 82 -8.26 -12.52 -8.54
C ASP A 82 -6.80 -12.12 -8.76
N MET A 83 -6.26 -11.42 -7.76
CA MET A 83 -4.88 -10.96 -7.71
C MET A 83 -4.23 -11.45 -6.44
N TYR A 84 -2.90 -11.51 -6.44
CA TYR A 84 -2.12 -11.88 -5.27
C TYR A 84 -1.27 -10.70 -4.83
N ILE A 85 -1.19 -10.47 -3.53
CA ILE A 85 -0.54 -9.33 -2.90
C ILE A 85 0.40 -9.81 -1.81
N LYS A 86 1.55 -9.12 -1.69
CA LYS A 86 2.45 -9.14 -0.53
C LYS A 86 2.83 -7.70 -0.17
N LEU A 87 3.05 -7.47 1.13
CA LEU A 87 3.55 -6.17 1.64
C LEU A 87 4.92 -6.28 2.31
N SER A 88 5.53 -7.46 2.24
CA SER A 88 6.84 -7.81 2.77
C SER A 88 7.38 -9.02 1.99
N SER A 89 8.70 -9.18 1.92
CA SER A 89 9.35 -10.28 1.17
C SER A 89 9.04 -11.66 1.77
N GLU A 90 8.93 -11.74 3.09
CA GLU A 90 8.65 -12.96 3.87
C GLU A 90 7.15 -13.22 4.05
N ASP A 91 6.33 -12.34 3.48
CA ASP A 91 4.88 -12.39 3.60
C ASP A 91 4.31 -13.58 2.83
N ASP A 92 3.31 -14.24 3.41
CA ASP A 92 2.52 -15.23 2.69
C ASP A 92 1.66 -14.54 1.64
N GLU A 93 1.40 -15.23 0.54
CA GLU A 93 0.59 -14.67 -0.54
C GLU A 93 -0.86 -14.46 -0.11
N LYS A 94 -1.39 -13.27 -0.41
CA LYS A 94 -2.76 -12.90 -0.06
C LYS A 94 -3.59 -12.69 -1.29
N VAL A 95 -4.77 -13.29 -1.30
CA VAL A 95 -5.70 -13.15 -2.42
C VAL A 95 -6.51 -11.87 -2.23
N LEU A 96 -6.45 -10.98 -3.22
CA LEU A 96 -7.38 -9.87 -3.38
C LEU A 96 -8.37 -10.24 -4.48
N ARG A 97 -9.59 -10.61 -4.07
CA ARG A 97 -10.61 -11.11 -4.99
C ARG A 97 -11.24 -9.97 -5.79
N ALA A 98 -11.70 -10.28 -6.99
CA ALA A 98 -12.43 -9.30 -7.80
C ALA A 98 -13.77 -8.88 -7.17
N SER A 99 -14.34 -9.72 -6.30
CA SER A 99 -15.57 -9.45 -5.55
C SER A 99 -15.37 -8.62 -4.29
N ASP A 100 -14.12 -8.43 -3.85
CA ASP A 100 -13.84 -7.70 -2.63
C ASP A 100 -14.13 -6.20 -2.81
N SER A 101 -14.79 -5.58 -1.84
CA SER A 101 -15.10 -4.16 -1.88
C SER A 101 -13.84 -3.32 -1.63
N ARG A 102 -13.28 -3.44 -0.43
CA ARG A 102 -12.06 -2.77 0.03
C ARG A 102 -11.44 -3.58 1.16
N VAL A 103 -10.18 -3.97 0.99
CA VAL A 103 -9.49 -4.88 1.92
C VAL A 103 -8.18 -4.26 2.37
N CYS A 104 -7.77 -4.53 3.61
CA CYS A 104 -6.42 -4.29 4.09
C CYS A 104 -5.80 -5.62 4.50
N PHE A 105 -4.48 -5.69 4.47
CA PHE A 105 -3.75 -6.91 4.79
C PHE A 105 -2.79 -6.70 5.94
N ILE A 106 -2.73 -7.69 6.82
CA ILE A 106 -1.69 -7.87 7.83
C ILE A 106 -0.44 -8.43 7.10
N TYR A 107 0.77 -8.14 7.56
CA TYR A 107 1.99 -8.60 6.91
C TYR A 107 3.12 -8.82 7.90
N LYS A 108 4.08 -9.69 7.57
CA LYS A 108 5.25 -9.91 8.43
C LYS A 108 6.14 -8.67 8.50
N GLU A 109 6.53 -8.30 9.72
CA GLU A 109 7.46 -7.20 9.93
C GLU A 109 8.87 -7.58 9.44
N THR A 110 9.37 -6.88 8.42
CA THR A 110 10.74 -6.97 7.91
C THR A 110 11.33 -5.57 7.67
N SER A 111 12.62 -5.48 7.34
CA SER A 111 13.22 -4.21 6.89
C SER A 111 12.58 -3.65 5.61
N ASP A 112 11.88 -4.51 4.86
CA ASP A 112 11.23 -4.23 3.59
C ASP A 112 9.69 -4.11 3.71
N CYS A 113 9.18 -3.88 4.92
CA CYS A 113 7.76 -3.60 5.17
C CYS A 113 7.19 -2.50 4.28
N ASP A 114 5.87 -2.53 4.09
CA ASP A 114 5.10 -1.59 3.29
C ASP A 114 5.53 -1.54 1.81
N LYS A 115 6.31 -2.53 1.34
CA LYS A 115 6.66 -2.66 -0.08
C LYS A 115 5.66 -3.57 -0.77
N LEU A 116 4.79 -2.96 -1.56
CA LEU A 116 3.76 -3.65 -2.32
C LEU A 116 4.38 -4.48 -3.45
N GLN A 117 4.04 -5.75 -3.47
CA GLN A 117 4.26 -6.65 -4.60
C GLN A 117 2.93 -7.25 -5.02
N VAL A 118 2.72 -7.38 -6.33
CA VAL A 118 1.51 -7.96 -6.89
C VAL A 118 1.84 -8.96 -7.99
N ARG A 119 0.96 -9.95 -8.17
CA ARG A 119 0.95 -10.82 -9.36
C ARG A 119 -0.47 -11.19 -9.75
N LEU A 120 -0.63 -11.60 -11.00
CA LEU A 120 -1.77 -12.36 -11.47
C LEU A 120 -1.44 -13.87 -11.43
N ALA A 121 -2.43 -14.71 -11.70
CA ALA A 121 -2.26 -16.16 -11.67
C ALA A 121 -1.14 -16.66 -12.61
N ASP A 122 -0.99 -16.03 -13.78
CA ASP A 122 -0.07 -16.41 -14.86
C ASP A 122 1.16 -15.50 -14.97
N THR A 123 1.45 -14.67 -13.95
CA THR A 123 2.58 -13.75 -13.96
C THR A 123 3.53 -13.97 -12.78
N ARG A 124 4.79 -13.61 -12.97
CA ARG A 124 5.76 -13.44 -11.88
C ARG A 124 5.34 -12.27 -10.97
N TRP A 125 5.87 -12.24 -9.75
CA TRP A 125 5.73 -11.11 -8.84
C TRP A 125 6.31 -9.83 -9.43
N SER A 126 5.62 -8.72 -9.20
CA SER A 126 6.15 -7.39 -9.48
C SER A 126 7.33 -7.07 -8.57
N PHE A 127 8.02 -5.99 -8.90
CA PHE A 127 9.03 -5.40 -8.03
C PHE A 127 8.36 -4.86 -6.77
N PRO A 128 9.02 -4.99 -5.60
CA PRO A 128 8.57 -4.34 -4.39
C PRO A 128 8.58 -2.82 -4.60
N ILE A 129 7.44 -2.18 -4.38
CA ILE A 129 7.30 -0.73 -4.53
C ILE A 129 6.77 -0.10 -3.23
N GLY A 130 7.42 0.96 -2.78
CA GLY A 130 6.95 1.75 -1.65
C GLY A 130 5.91 2.77 -2.08
N ILE A 131 4.83 2.90 -1.32
CA ILE A 131 3.78 3.89 -1.56
C ILE A 131 4.03 5.12 -0.67
N ALA A 132 4.63 6.16 -1.24
CA ALA A 132 5.00 7.37 -0.50
C ALA A 132 4.02 8.54 -0.70
N LYS A 133 3.32 8.59 -1.83
CA LYS A 133 2.43 9.69 -2.22
C LYS A 133 1.33 9.20 -3.15
N GLU A 134 0.36 10.08 -3.38
CA GLU A 134 -0.71 9.88 -4.35
C GLU A 134 -0.17 10.02 -5.77
N ASP A 135 -0.47 9.03 -6.61
CA ASP A 135 0.01 8.95 -7.99
C ASP A 135 -0.73 7.86 -8.78
N THR A 136 -0.55 7.83 -10.09
CA THR A 136 -0.88 6.66 -10.92
C THR A 136 0.39 6.04 -11.43
N ILE A 137 0.63 4.78 -11.05
CA ILE A 137 1.79 4.01 -11.50
C ILE A 137 1.35 2.84 -12.38
N PHE A 138 2.22 2.41 -13.29
CA PHE A 138 1.97 1.27 -14.16
C PHE A 138 2.95 0.17 -13.80
N LEU A 139 2.45 -0.92 -13.22
CA LEU A 139 3.25 -2.08 -12.89
C LEU A 139 3.31 -3.01 -14.10
N VAL A 140 4.51 -3.45 -14.45
CA VAL A 140 4.74 -4.41 -15.54
C VAL A 140 4.86 -5.80 -14.94
N LEU A 141 3.88 -6.66 -15.22
CA LEU A 141 3.88 -8.06 -14.81
C LEU A 141 4.34 -8.92 -15.98
N ARG A 142 5.32 -9.79 -15.74
CA ARG A 142 5.89 -10.66 -16.79
C ARG A 142 5.33 -12.07 -16.64
N LYS A 143 4.84 -12.64 -17.74
CA LYS A 143 4.50 -14.06 -17.84
C LYS A 143 5.75 -14.90 -18.12
N GLU A 144 5.63 -16.21 -17.95
CA GLU A 144 6.74 -17.14 -18.23
C GLU A 144 7.11 -17.18 -19.72
N ASN A 145 6.13 -17.00 -20.61
CA ASN A 145 6.33 -16.93 -22.06
C ASN A 145 6.91 -15.59 -22.56
N GLY A 146 7.26 -14.67 -21.65
CA GLY A 146 7.80 -13.35 -21.97
C GLY A 146 6.76 -12.25 -22.25
N GLU A 147 5.48 -12.60 -22.34
CA GLU A 147 4.39 -11.63 -22.49
C GLU A 147 4.33 -10.70 -21.26
N ARG A 148 3.93 -9.44 -21.50
CA ARG A 148 3.84 -8.41 -20.46
C ARG A 148 2.39 -7.99 -20.27
N VAL A 149 1.93 -7.99 -19.02
CA VAL A 149 0.66 -7.41 -18.61
C VAL A 149 0.94 -6.11 -17.87
N PHE A 150 0.29 -5.04 -18.29
CA PHE A 150 0.40 -3.74 -17.63
C PHE A 150 -0.75 -3.60 -16.65
N LEU A 151 -0.43 -3.25 -15.41
CA LEU A 151 -1.40 -3.04 -14.35
C LEU A 151 -1.37 -1.58 -13.95
N ARG A 152 -2.43 -0.86 -14.29
CA ARG A 152 -2.63 0.52 -13.83
C ARG A 152 -3.00 0.48 -12.35
N THR A 153 -2.17 1.11 -11.53
CA THR A 153 -2.33 1.17 -10.07
C THR A 153 -2.54 2.63 -9.69
N GLU A 154 -3.77 2.95 -9.27
CA GLU A 154 -4.16 4.30 -8.86
C GLU A 154 -4.02 4.41 -7.34
N VAL A 155 -3.11 5.24 -6.87
CA VAL A 155 -2.91 5.56 -5.46
C VAL A 155 -3.60 6.87 -5.16
N ARG A 156 -4.72 6.79 -4.44
CA ARG A 156 -5.52 7.94 -3.98
C ARG A 156 -5.32 8.12 -2.48
N GLY A 157 -5.54 9.31 -1.94
CA GLY A 157 -5.34 9.50 -0.50
C GLY A 157 -6.32 10.45 0.15
N TYR A 158 -6.18 10.53 1.47
CA TYR A 158 -6.86 11.39 2.45
C TYR A 158 -8.38 11.37 2.53
N GLU A 159 -9.08 10.91 1.50
CA GLU A 159 -10.52 10.71 1.44
C GLU A 159 -10.79 9.25 1.06
N GLU A 160 -11.86 8.66 1.59
CA GLU A 160 -12.24 7.24 1.46
C GLU A 160 -11.66 6.24 2.50
N GLY A 161 -11.32 6.67 3.71
CA GLY A 161 -11.20 5.74 4.86
C GLY A 161 -9.86 4.99 5.04
N SER A 162 -8.78 5.40 4.36
CA SER A 162 -7.38 5.01 4.67
C SER A 162 -6.41 6.18 4.41
N ARG A 163 -5.09 6.02 4.62
CA ARG A 163 -4.11 7.02 4.15
C ARG A 163 -3.96 6.94 2.63
N PHE A 164 -3.89 5.71 2.12
CA PHE A 164 -3.87 5.40 0.70
C PHE A 164 -4.94 4.36 0.35
N VAL A 165 -5.69 4.63 -0.72
CA VAL A 165 -6.55 3.67 -1.40
C VAL A 165 -5.87 3.31 -2.71
N ILE A 166 -5.55 2.02 -2.87
CA ILE A 166 -4.81 1.50 -4.00
C ILE A 166 -5.77 0.70 -4.88
N VAL A 167 -6.06 1.22 -6.07
CA VAL A 167 -7.00 0.63 -7.01
C VAL A 167 -6.25 0.04 -8.20
N PHE A 168 -6.42 -1.27 -8.42
CA PHE A 168 -5.79 -1.98 -9.51
C PHE A 168 -6.74 -2.14 -10.70
N ARG A 169 -6.27 -1.82 -11.90
CA ARG A 169 -7.00 -1.98 -13.17
C ARG A 169 -6.07 -2.58 -14.21
N LEU A 170 -6.61 -3.36 -15.14
CA LEU A 170 -5.85 -3.72 -16.34
C LEU A 170 -5.49 -2.42 -17.07
N GLY A 171 -4.19 -2.23 -17.29
CA GLY A 171 -3.65 -1.14 -18.07
C GLY A 171 -3.76 -1.45 -19.56
N SER A 172 -3.79 -0.39 -20.37
CA SER A 172 -3.66 -0.53 -21.83
C SER A 172 -2.24 -1.00 -22.18
N THR A 173 -2.13 -1.87 -23.18
CA THR A 173 -0.84 -2.24 -23.80
C THR A 173 -0.18 -1.06 -24.52
N LEU A 174 -0.96 -0.01 -24.83
CA LEU A 174 -0.47 1.22 -25.46
C LEU A 174 0.07 2.24 -24.44
N GLY A 175 -0.08 1.99 -23.14
CA GLY A 175 0.37 2.86 -22.05
C GLY A 175 -0.23 4.28 -22.09
N PRO A 176 0.06 5.12 -21.09
CA PRO A 176 -0.24 6.57 -21.18
C PRO A 176 0.81 7.33 -21.98
N ILE A 177 2.02 6.76 -22.11
CA ILE A 177 3.19 7.40 -22.71
C ILE A 177 3.82 6.39 -23.66
N ARG A 178 4.05 6.82 -24.90
CA ARG A 178 4.80 6.06 -25.91
C ARG A 178 6.18 6.68 -26.07
N ILE A 179 7.21 5.94 -25.69
CA ILE A 179 8.61 6.31 -25.92
C ILE A 179 9.09 5.46 -27.09
N GLU A 180 9.47 6.10 -28.19
CA GLU A 180 10.01 5.44 -29.38
C GLU A 180 11.48 5.78 -29.55
N ASN A 181 12.30 4.76 -29.78
CA ASN A 181 13.65 4.97 -30.26
C ASN A 181 13.61 5.21 -31.78
N ARG A 182 13.79 6.45 -32.21
CA ARG A 182 13.83 6.84 -33.64
C ARG A 182 15.25 6.91 -34.22
N THR A 183 16.24 6.33 -33.54
CA THR A 183 17.60 6.25 -34.07
C THR A 183 17.75 5.05 -35.00
N SER A 184 18.52 5.22 -36.07
CA SER A 184 18.68 4.20 -37.12
C SER A 184 19.69 3.10 -36.79
N ALA A 185 20.52 3.27 -35.76
CA ALA A 185 21.65 2.38 -35.48
C ALA A 185 22.01 2.24 -33.99
N LYS A 186 21.16 2.71 -33.06
CA LYS A 186 21.43 2.59 -31.63
C LYS A 186 20.27 1.90 -30.93
N THR A 187 20.59 0.99 -30.03
CA THR A 187 19.61 0.40 -29.11
C THR A 187 19.55 1.25 -27.85
N ILE A 188 18.34 1.67 -27.46
CA ILE A 188 18.09 2.21 -26.13
C ILE A 188 17.61 1.05 -25.28
N SER A 189 18.39 0.70 -24.27
CA SER A 189 17.99 -0.26 -23.24
C SER A 189 17.67 0.51 -21.98
N ILE A 190 16.50 0.26 -21.40
CA ILE A 190 16.07 0.91 -20.17
C ILE A 190 16.17 -0.10 -19.04
N ARG A 191 16.78 0.29 -17.93
CA ARG A 191 16.79 -0.51 -16.70
C ARG A 191 16.07 0.25 -15.61
N GLN A 192 15.19 -0.44 -14.90
CA GLN A 192 14.66 0.08 -13.65
C GLN A 192 15.65 -0.23 -12.53
N CYS A 193 15.98 0.77 -11.72
CA CYS A 193 16.86 0.57 -10.58
C CYS A 193 16.23 -0.47 -9.61
N GLY A 194 17.03 -1.42 -9.12
CA GLY A 194 16.57 -2.48 -8.23
C GLY A 194 16.38 -3.87 -8.87
N PHE A 195 16.75 -4.08 -10.13
CA PHE A 195 16.88 -5.41 -10.74
C PHE A 195 18.36 -5.81 -10.89
N ASP A 196 18.62 -7.13 -10.97
CA ASP A 196 19.92 -7.68 -11.39
C ASP A 196 20.34 -7.18 -12.78
N ASP A 197 21.65 -7.18 -13.03
CA ASP A 197 22.28 -6.61 -14.22
C ASP A 197 21.79 -7.18 -15.56
N ASP A 198 21.09 -8.32 -15.54
CA ASP A 198 20.55 -8.98 -16.73
C ASP A 198 19.13 -8.52 -17.13
N HIS A 199 18.48 -7.65 -16.36
CA HIS A 199 17.07 -7.28 -16.57
C HIS A 199 16.89 -5.98 -17.36
N TRP A 200 17.40 -5.95 -18.58
CA TRP A 200 17.18 -4.86 -19.53
C TRP A 200 15.77 -4.91 -20.14
N ILE A 201 15.16 -3.74 -20.34
CA ILE A 201 13.88 -3.53 -21.05
C ILE A 201 14.16 -2.89 -22.41
#